data_AF-A0A3D1H5T8-F1
#
_entry.id   AF-A0A3D1H5T8-F1
#
_cell.length_a   1.000
_cell.length_b   1.000
_cell.length_c   1.000
_cell.angle_alpha   90.00
_cell.angle_beta   90.00
_cell.angle_gamma   90.00
#
_symmetry.space_group_name_H-M   'P 1'
#
loop_
_entity.id
_entity.type
_entity.pdbx_description
1 polymer ?
#
loop_
_entity_poly.entity_id
_entity_poly.type
_entity_poly.pdbx_seq_one_letter_code
_entity_poly.pdbx_strand_id
1 'polypeptide(L)'
;MMALVKDNLLRNEHQAIGTSSELLTAGNYGMSVYGIGAKSIGYLKAYLGDEVYLSCMTSYYEKWKFKHPLPDDMKASFEQTSGKDLNWFFKDLINMEGKLDFAISNNKDGYYVTNKSSISAPFPIQSKSTIG
;
A
#
# COMPACT_ATOMS: atom_id res chain seq x y z
N MET A 1 14.76 13.85 28.46
CA MET A 1 13.54 14.48 27.90
C MET A 1 13.56 14.68 26.37
N MET A 2 14.72 14.67 25.69
CA MET A 2 14.78 14.86 24.21
C MET A 2 14.58 13.60 23.34
N ALA A 3 14.62 12.39 23.90
CA ALA A 3 14.41 11.16 23.13
C ALA A 3 12.93 10.95 22.73
N LEU A 4 11.99 11.47 23.51
CA LEU A 4 10.54 11.35 23.27
C LEU A 4 10.03 12.17 22.08
N VAL A 5 10.75 13.24 21.70
CA VAL A 5 10.33 14.14 20.60
C VAL A 5 10.67 13.57 19.22
N LYS A 6 11.68 12.68 19.15
CA LYS A 6 12.18 12.13 17.88
C LYS A 6 11.35 10.98 17.33
N ASP A 7 10.55 10.31 18.15
CA ASP A 7 9.78 9.15 17.71
C ASP A 7 8.49 9.57 16.98
N ASN A 8 8.45 9.32 15.66
CA ASN A 8 7.32 9.66 14.80
C ASN A 8 6.01 8.98 15.26
N LEU A 9 6.11 7.77 15.82
CA LEU A 9 4.96 7.00 16.31
C LEU A 9 4.23 7.77 17.42
N LEU A 10 4.99 8.36 18.34
CA LEU A 10 4.45 9.15 19.45
C LEU A 10 3.82 10.47 19.00
N ARG A 11 4.10 10.91 17.77
CA ARG A 11 3.49 12.08 17.12
C ARG A 11 2.31 11.72 16.20
N ASN A 12 1.87 10.46 16.17
CA ASN A 12 0.83 9.97 15.25
C ASN A 12 1.19 10.17 13.76
N GLU A 13 2.48 10.23 13.48
CA GLU A 13 3.07 10.28 12.16
C GLU A 13 3.70 8.92 11.84
N HIS A 14 3.69 8.53 10.57
CA HIS A 14 4.41 7.34 10.12
C HIS A 14 5.41 7.75 9.05
N GLN A 15 6.52 6.99 8.99
CA GLN A 15 7.51 7.13 7.94
C GLN A 15 7.09 6.27 6.76
N ALA A 16 7.57 6.61 5.57
CA ALA A 16 7.32 5.81 4.39
C ALA A 16 7.78 4.35 4.59
N ILE A 17 7.09 3.39 3.97
CA ILE A 17 7.41 1.97 4.05
C ILE A 17 8.82 1.71 3.47
N GLY A 18 9.20 2.46 2.44
CA GLY A 18 10.52 2.40 1.80
C GLY A 18 11.65 3.09 2.57
N THR A 19 11.41 3.68 3.75
CA THR A 19 12.48 4.31 4.53
C THR A 19 13.52 3.28 4.97
N SER A 20 14.80 3.61 4.82
CA SER A 20 15.92 2.76 5.28
C SER A 20 15.77 2.41 6.76
N SER A 21 16.07 1.17 7.12
CA SER A 21 15.97 0.68 8.51
C SER A 21 16.84 1.48 9.48
N GLU A 22 17.95 2.05 9.02
CA GLU A 22 18.85 2.91 9.81
C GLU A 22 18.17 4.21 10.27
N LEU A 23 17.16 4.68 9.53
CA LEU A 23 16.43 5.92 9.78
C LEU A 23 15.10 5.68 10.51
N LEU A 24 14.73 4.42 10.74
CA LEU A 24 13.49 4.05 11.43
C LEU A 24 13.75 3.85 12.93
N THR A 25 12.92 4.47 13.78
CA THR A 25 12.89 4.12 15.20
C THR A 25 12.29 2.72 15.37
N ALA A 26 12.64 2.00 16.44
CA ALA A 26 12.18 0.62 16.65
C ALA A 26 10.64 0.49 16.62
N GLY A 27 9.92 1.43 17.24
CA GLY A 27 8.46 1.46 17.21
C GLY A 27 7.91 1.71 15.80
N ASN A 28 8.51 2.66 15.08
CA ASN A 28 8.06 3.00 13.73
C ASN A 28 8.43 1.94 12.69
N TYR A 29 9.51 1.19 12.89
CA TYR A 29 9.84 0.02 12.07
C TYR A 29 8.72 -1.02 12.13
N GLY A 30 8.27 -1.36 13.35
CA GLY A 30 7.15 -2.28 13.54
C GLY A 30 5.85 -1.79 12.87
N MET A 31 5.50 -0.52 13.09
CA MET A 31 4.25 0.03 12.53
C MET A 31 4.31 0.21 11.02
N SER A 32 5.33 0.88 10.49
CA SER A 32 5.40 1.25 9.07
C SER A 32 5.67 0.03 8.19
N VAL A 33 6.69 -0.78 8.53
CA VAL A 33 7.08 -1.92 7.70
C VAL A 33 6.09 -3.08 7.84
N TYR A 34 5.79 -3.51 9.07
CA TYR A 34 4.93 -4.67 9.27
C TYR A 34 3.44 -4.33 9.37
N GLY A 35 3.07 -3.21 9.96
CA GLY A 35 1.66 -2.80 10.07
C GLY A 35 1.11 -2.25 8.76
N ILE A 36 1.61 -1.09 8.34
CA ILE A 36 1.16 -0.38 7.15
C ILE A 36 1.58 -1.13 5.89
N GLY A 37 2.81 -1.67 5.84
CA GLY A 37 3.27 -2.49 4.72
C GLY A 37 2.38 -3.71 4.47
N ALA A 38 2.03 -4.49 5.49
CA ALA A 38 1.14 -5.64 5.32
C ALA A 38 -0.27 -5.22 4.85
N LYS A 39 -0.83 -4.13 5.39
CA LYS A 39 -2.11 -3.57 4.93
C LYS A 39 -2.03 -3.11 3.47
N SER A 40 -0.92 -2.51 3.07
CA SER A 40 -0.69 -2.02 1.70
C SER A 40 -0.64 -3.19 0.70
N ILE A 41 0.01 -4.30 1.05
CA ILE A 41 -0.03 -5.52 0.22
C ILE A 41 -1.45 -6.07 0.12
N GLY A 42 -2.23 -6.06 1.21
CA GLY A 42 -3.66 -6.39 1.18
C GLY A 42 -4.47 -5.48 0.25
N TYR A 43 -4.12 -4.19 0.19
CA TYR A 43 -4.73 -3.23 -0.72
C TYR A 43 -4.38 -3.52 -2.19
N LEU A 44 -3.11 -3.84 -2.48
CA LEU A 44 -2.69 -4.29 -3.81
C LEU A 44 -3.45 -5.56 -4.24
N LYS A 45 -3.62 -6.51 -3.33
CA LYS A 45 -4.42 -7.72 -3.57
C LYS A 45 -5.87 -7.38 -3.88
N ALA A 46 -6.50 -6.48 -3.12
CA ALA A 46 -7.88 -6.05 -3.37
C ALA A 46 -8.02 -5.33 -4.73
N TYR A 47 -7.00 -4.57 -5.15
CA TYR A 47 -6.96 -3.92 -6.46
C TYR A 47 -6.81 -4.91 -7.62
N LEU A 48 -5.92 -5.90 -7.48
CA LEU A 48 -5.66 -6.90 -8.52
C LEU A 48 -6.77 -7.97 -8.61
N GLY A 49 -7.41 -8.27 -7.49
CA GLY A 49 -8.28 -9.44 -7.33
C GLY A 49 -7.48 -10.70 -6.99
N ASP A 50 -8.17 -11.69 -6.39
CA ASP A 50 -7.52 -12.89 -5.84
C ASP A 50 -6.74 -13.70 -6.88
N GLU A 51 -7.32 -13.93 -8.06
CA GLU A 51 -6.73 -14.77 -9.11
C GLU A 51 -5.47 -14.15 -9.73
N VAL A 52 -5.54 -12.88 -10.10
CA VAL A 52 -4.40 -12.14 -10.68
C VAL A 52 -3.30 -11.99 -9.64
N TYR A 53 -3.65 -11.67 -8.40
CA TYR A 53 -2.67 -11.57 -7.31
C TYR A 53 -1.96 -12.90 -7.07
N LEU A 54 -2.70 -14.01 -7.02
CA LEU A 54 -2.12 -15.35 -6.87
C LEU A 54 -1.16 -15.66 -8.02
N SER A 55 -1.56 -15.39 -9.26
CA SER A 55 -0.72 -15.58 -10.44
C SER A 55 0.57 -14.76 -10.34
N CYS A 56 0.49 -13.48 -9.95
CA CYS A 56 1.65 -12.62 -9.75
C CYS A 56 2.60 -13.17 -8.68
N MET A 57 2.06 -13.61 -7.54
CA MET A 57 2.86 -14.21 -6.45
C MET A 57 3.54 -15.50 -6.88
N THR A 58 2.84 -16.38 -7.60
CA THR A 58 3.41 -17.62 -8.12
C THR A 58 4.52 -17.34 -9.12
N SER A 59 4.30 -16.46 -10.10
CA SER A 59 5.32 -16.09 -11.08
C SER A 59 6.54 -15.43 -10.44
N TYR A 60 6.32 -14.54 -9.46
CA TYR A 60 7.39 -13.92 -8.69
C TYR A 60 8.22 -14.96 -7.92
N TYR A 61 7.55 -15.85 -7.18
CA TYR A 61 8.23 -16.92 -6.43
C TYR A 61 9.04 -17.83 -7.35
N GLU A 62 8.48 -18.30 -8.46
CA GLU A 62 9.18 -19.19 -9.38
C GLU A 62 10.42 -18.54 -10.01
N LYS A 63 10.36 -17.24 -10.30
CA LYS A 63 11.48 -16.48 -10.89
C LYS A 63 12.58 -16.16 -9.89
N TRP A 64 12.21 -15.90 -8.63
CA TRP A 64 13.10 -15.35 -7.60
C TRP A 64 13.41 -16.30 -6.44
N LYS A 65 12.88 -17.52 -6.45
CA LYS A 65 13.27 -18.56 -5.48
C LYS A 65 14.79 -18.74 -5.48
N PHE A 66 15.36 -18.79 -4.28
CA PHE A 66 16.80 -18.88 -4.03
C PHE A 66 17.64 -17.68 -4.53
N LYS A 67 17.02 -16.51 -4.69
CA LYS A 67 17.68 -15.23 -5.05
C LYS A 67 17.30 -14.14 -4.04
N HIS A 68 17.94 -12.97 -4.18
CA HIS A 68 17.68 -11.77 -3.38
C HIS A 68 17.05 -10.66 -4.24
N PRO A 69 15.74 -10.73 -4.52
CA PRO A 69 15.04 -9.68 -5.25
C PRO A 69 14.98 -8.37 -4.47
N LEU A 70 15.07 -7.26 -5.20
CA LEU A 70 14.78 -5.91 -4.70
C LEU A 70 13.32 -5.52 -4.99
N PRO A 71 12.80 -4.43 -4.41
CA PRO A 71 11.42 -3.99 -4.66
C PRO A 71 11.08 -3.80 -6.14
N ASP A 72 12.01 -3.27 -6.94
CA ASP A 72 11.83 -3.08 -8.38
C ASP A 72 11.69 -4.41 -9.14
N ASP A 73 12.34 -5.47 -8.66
CA ASP A 73 12.21 -6.81 -9.24
C ASP A 73 10.80 -7.39 -9.02
N MET A 74 10.23 -7.14 -7.83
CA MET A 74 8.85 -7.50 -7.51
C MET A 74 7.87 -6.72 -8.39
N LYS A 75 8.06 -5.40 -8.51
CA LYS A 75 7.27 -4.54 -9.40
C LYS A 75 7.27 -5.08 -10.83
N ALA A 76 8.45 -5.28 -11.40
CA ALA A 76 8.58 -5.77 -12.78
C ALA A 76 7.91 -7.13 -12.98
N SER A 77 8.05 -8.05 -12.02
CA SER A 77 7.39 -9.37 -12.08
C SER A 77 5.86 -9.26 -12.02
N PHE A 78 5.33 -8.39 -11.18
CA PHE A 78 3.90 -8.18 -11.01
C PHE A 78 3.28 -7.48 -12.22
N GLU A 79 3.91 -6.44 -12.74
CA GLU A 79 3.44 -5.73 -13.95
C GLU A 79 3.47 -6.65 -15.17
N GLN A 80 4.52 -7.47 -15.32
CA GLN A 80 4.61 -8.47 -16.39
C GLN A 80 3.47 -9.50 -16.32
N THR A 81 3.09 -9.93 -15.13
CA THR A 81 2.08 -11.00 -14.95
C THR A 81 0.65 -10.44 -14.99
N SER A 82 0.42 -9.28 -14.38
CA SER A 82 -0.92 -8.66 -14.30
C SER A 82 -1.29 -7.84 -15.54
N GLY A 83 -0.30 -7.40 -16.33
CA GLY A 83 -0.51 -6.48 -17.46
C GLY A 83 -0.96 -5.09 -17.05
N LYS A 84 -0.81 -4.71 -15.76
CA LYS A 84 -1.23 -3.42 -15.20
C LYS A 84 -0.01 -2.59 -14.80
N ASP A 85 -0.13 -1.27 -14.88
CA ASP A 85 0.84 -0.34 -14.29
C ASP A 85 0.61 -0.26 -12.77
N LEU A 86 1.64 -0.58 -11.99
CA LEU A 86 1.63 -0.59 -10.53
C LEU A 86 2.51 0.51 -9.94
N ASN A 87 2.86 1.54 -10.71
CA ASN A 87 3.59 2.72 -10.24
C ASN A 87 2.92 3.37 -9.03
N TRP A 88 1.59 3.51 -9.03
CA TRP A 88 0.85 4.09 -7.90
C TRP A 88 1.14 3.37 -6.57
N PHE A 89 1.45 2.07 -6.63
CA PHE A 89 1.76 1.26 -5.45
C PHE A 89 3.25 1.35 -5.13
N PHE A 90 4.11 0.90 -6.05
CA PHE A 90 5.54 0.72 -5.78
C PHE A 90 6.32 2.04 -5.72
N LYS A 91 5.93 3.01 -6.52
CA LYS A 91 6.59 4.32 -6.57
C LYS A 91 5.95 5.30 -5.60
N ASP A 92 4.61 5.36 -5.56
CA ASP A 92 3.92 6.40 -4.80
C ASP A 92 3.59 5.91 -3.39
N LEU A 93 2.76 4.87 -3.22
CA LEU A 93 2.31 4.43 -1.89
C LEU A 93 3.45 3.97 -0.97
N ILE A 94 4.41 3.20 -1.46
CA ILE A 94 5.54 2.71 -0.63
C ILE A 94 6.41 3.87 -0.13
N ASN A 95 6.53 4.95 -0.91
CA ASN A 95 7.36 6.12 -0.60
C ASN A 95 6.54 7.28 -0.02
N MET A 96 5.24 7.10 0.19
CA MET A 96 4.36 8.13 0.72
C MET A 96 4.64 8.35 2.21
N GLU A 97 4.87 9.62 2.56
CA GLU A 97 4.74 10.09 3.94
C GLU A 97 3.32 10.62 4.14
N GLY A 98 2.60 10.08 5.12
CA GLY A 98 1.23 10.50 5.43
C GLY A 98 0.15 9.51 5.00
N LYS A 99 -1.10 9.83 5.32
CA LYS A 99 -2.20 8.84 5.31
C LYS A 99 -2.95 8.85 3.99
N LEU A 100 -3.36 7.67 3.54
CA LEU A 100 -4.34 7.53 2.48
C LEU A 100 -5.71 7.97 3.03
N ASP A 101 -6.23 9.08 2.51
CA ASP A 101 -7.47 9.71 2.94
C ASP A 101 -8.45 9.87 1.76
N PHE A 102 -9.58 9.19 1.87
CA PHE A 102 -10.69 9.31 0.93
C PHE A 102 -11.93 9.77 1.68
N ALA A 103 -12.57 10.82 1.17
CA ALA A 103 -13.84 11.31 1.69
C ALA A 103 -14.98 10.85 0.79
N ILE A 104 -16.07 10.38 1.40
CA ILE A 104 -17.32 10.07 0.70
C ILE A 104 -18.31 11.19 1.00
N SER A 105 -18.92 11.75 -0.03
CA SER A 105 -20.04 12.67 0.10
C SER A 105 -21.25 12.17 -0.68
N ASN A 106 -22.45 12.53 -0.26
CA ASN A 106 -23.68 12.23 -0.96
C ASN A 106 -24.40 13.52 -1.37
N ASN A 107 -24.99 13.52 -2.56
CA ASN A 107 -25.89 14.56 -3.03
C ASN A 107 -27.13 13.91 -3.65
N LYS A 108 -28.10 14.72 -4.10
CA LYS A 108 -29.30 14.25 -4.82
C LYS A 108 -28.96 13.38 -6.05
N ASP A 109 -27.79 13.59 -6.63
CA ASP A 109 -27.32 12.92 -7.85
C ASP A 109 -26.52 11.63 -7.58
N GLY A 110 -26.20 11.30 -6.33
CA GLY A 110 -25.48 10.07 -5.96
C GLY A 110 -24.39 10.23 -4.90
N TYR A 111 -23.49 9.24 -4.84
CA TYR A 111 -22.31 9.23 -3.96
C TYR A 111 -21.05 9.61 -4.73
N TYR A 112 -20.23 10.47 -4.13
CA TYR A 112 -18.96 10.95 -4.67
C TYR A 112 -17.82 10.54 -3.74
N VAL A 113 -16.71 10.11 -4.33
CA VAL A 113 -15.47 9.81 -3.60
C VAL A 113 -14.43 10.85 -3.98
N THR A 114 -13.93 11.59 -2.99
CA THR A 114 -12.87 12.58 -3.14
C THR A 114 -11.60 12.05 -2.50
N ASN A 115 -10.55 11.91 -3.29
CA ASN A 115 -9.21 11.59 -2.77
C ASN A 115 -8.56 12.86 -2.21
N LYS A 116 -8.23 12.84 -0.91
CA LYS A 116 -7.52 13.91 -0.18
C LYS A 116 -6.05 13.57 0.06
N SER A 117 -5.61 12.41 -0.42
CA SER A 117 -4.23 11.92 -0.29
C SER A 117 -3.30 12.68 -1.22
N SER A 118 -1.99 12.60 -0.96
CA SER A 118 -0.94 13.11 -1.85
C SER A 118 -0.69 12.24 -3.08
N ILE A 119 -1.29 11.05 -3.15
CA ILE A 119 -1.11 10.08 -4.24
C ILE A 119 -2.43 9.73 -4.91
N SER A 120 -2.37 9.43 -6.21
CA SER A 120 -3.53 8.96 -6.99
C SER A 120 -3.69 7.44 -6.88
N ALA A 121 -4.11 6.93 -5.72
CA ALA A 121 -4.33 5.51 -5.52
C ALA A 121 -5.76 5.08 -5.94
N PRO A 122 -5.93 3.88 -6.53
CA PRO A 122 -7.21 3.36 -6.99
C PRO A 122 -8.09 2.87 -5.83
N PHE A 123 -9.30 3.39 -5.71
CA PHE A 123 -10.22 3.03 -4.62
C PHE A 123 -11.18 1.89 -5.03
N PRO A 124 -11.14 0.69 -4.40
CA PRO A 124 -12.04 -0.41 -4.69
C PRO A 124 -13.43 -0.14 -4.08
N ILE A 125 -14.47 -0.23 -4.91
CA ILE A 125 -15.87 -0.08 -4.49
C ILE A 125 -16.52 -1.46 -4.49
N GLN A 126 -17.19 -1.82 -3.39
CA GLN A 126 -18.02 -3.01 -3.30
C GLN A 126 -19.43 -2.61 -2.87
N SER A 127 -20.44 -3.15 -3.55
CA SER A 127 -21.85 -2.98 -3.19
C SER A 127 -22.42 -4.32 -2.75
N LYS A 128 -23.12 -4.34 -1.61
CA LYS A 128 -23.89 -5.50 -1.15
C LYS A 128 -25.38 -5.18 -1.24
N SER A 129 -26.11 -5.93 -2.07
CA SER A 129 -27.57 -5.87 -2.09
C SER A 129 -28.13 -6.90 -1.13
N THR A 130 -29.02 -6.48 -0.23
CA THR A 130 -29.76 -7.38 0.65
C THR A 130 -31.21 -7.42 0.17
N ILE A 131 -31.71 -8.61 -0.15
CA ILE A 131 -33.14 -8.81 -0.42
C ILE A 131 -33.81 -9.01 0.94
N GLY A 132 -34.75 -8.13 1.28
CA GLY A 132 -35.56 -8.21 2.50
C GLY A 132 -36.77 -9.12 2.35
#